data_AF-A0A3D4JUT5-F1
#
_entry.id   AF-A0A3D4JUT5-F1
#
_cell.length_a   1.000
_cell.length_b   1.000
_cell.length_c   1.000
_cell.angle_alpha   90.00
_cell.angle_beta   90.00
_cell.angle_gamma   90.00
#
_symmetry.space_group_name_H-M   'P 1'
#
loop_
_entity.id
_entity.type
_entity.pdbx_description
1 polymer ?
#
loop_
_entity_poly.entity_id
_entity_poly.type
_entity_poly.pdbx_seq_one_letter_code
_entity_poly.pdbx_strand_id
1 'polypeptide(L)'
;MKKIFTVLIALSAMSSFNAQNLISNGNLETWTDPAAKPDGWFSMAGGAKETTSVHGGNNSAKISPVAVNTNGNLDYIDVAATGNTDYTVSYWVLDNDPN
;
A
#
# COMPACT_ATOMS: atom_id res chain seq x y z
N MET A 1 41.12 3.63 -22.72
CA MET A 1 39.74 3.48 -23.26
C MET A 1 38.93 2.37 -22.58
N LYS A 2 39.48 1.17 -22.32
CA LYS A 2 38.73 0.05 -21.70
C LYS A 2 38.18 0.33 -20.28
N LYS A 3 38.86 1.18 -19.50
CA LYS A 3 38.49 1.50 -18.10
C LYS A 3 37.22 2.35 -17.97
N ILE A 4 36.85 3.09 -19.01
CA ILE A 4 35.68 3.99 -18.97
C ILE A 4 34.36 3.22 -19.13
N PHE A 5 34.39 2.13 -19.91
CA PHE A 5 33.25 1.23 -20.05
C PHE A 5 32.99 0.43 -18.76
N THR A 6 34.02 0.11 -17.97
CA THR A 6 33.88 -0.59 -16.69
C THR A 6 33.18 0.27 -15.63
N VAL A 7 33.44 1.58 -15.59
CA VAL A 7 32.79 2.51 -14.65
C VAL A 7 31.31 2.73 -15.00
N LEU A 8 30.98 2.78 -16.29
CA LEU A 8 29.61 3.00 -16.75
C LEU A 8 28.69 1.80 -16.47
N ILE A 9 29.22 0.57 -16.59
CA ILE A 9 28.50 -0.67 -16.25
C ILE A 9 28.31 -0.82 -14.73
N ALA A 10 29.28 -0.39 -13.92
CA ALA A 10 29.16 -0.40 -12.46
C ALA A 10 28.10 0.60 -11.95
N LEU A 11 27.90 1.73 -12.64
CA LEU A 11 26.90 2.73 -12.29
C LEU A 11 25.46 2.25 -12.57
N SER A 12 25.24 1.48 -13.65
CA SER A 12 23.91 0.94 -13.97
C SER A 12 23.45 -0.19 -13.05
N ALA A 13 24.34 -0.80 -12.26
CA ALA A 13 24.00 -1.86 -11.32
C ALA A 13 23.50 -1.34 -9.96
N MET A 14 23.54 -0.03 -9.72
CA MET A 14 23.18 0.57 -8.43
C MET A 14 21.72 1.05 -8.34
N SER A 15 20.90 0.92 -9.39
CA SER A 15 19.54 1.47 -9.41
C SER A 15 18.47 0.57 -8.78
N SER A 16 18.85 -0.48 -8.06
CA SER A 16 17.91 -1.38 -7.39
C SER A 16 18.02 -1.28 -5.88
N PHE A 17 17.98 -0.07 -5.34
CA PHE A 17 17.60 0.11 -3.94
C PHE A 17 16.11 -0.20 -3.85
N ASN A 18 15.76 -1.39 -3.36
CA ASN A 18 14.41 -1.63 -2.87
C ASN A 18 14.20 -0.65 -1.73
N ALA A 19 13.49 0.45 -1.98
CA ALA A 19 13.03 1.32 -0.92
C ALA A 19 12.26 0.44 0.08
N GLN A 20 12.60 0.53 1.36
CA GLN A 20 11.90 -0.24 2.38
C GLN A 20 10.45 0.22 2.39
N ASN A 21 9.51 -0.72 2.24
CA ASN A 21 8.10 -0.39 2.45
C ASN A 21 7.93 -0.03 3.93
N LEU A 22 7.51 1.20 4.17
CA LEU A 22 7.30 1.74 5.53
C LEU A 22 5.97 1.26 6.13
N ILE A 23 5.07 0.72 5.31
CA ILE A 23 3.77 0.21 5.72
C ILE A 23 3.89 -1.29 6.01
N SER A 24 3.71 -1.66 7.27
CA SER A 24 3.47 -3.04 7.67
C SER A 24 2.06 -3.48 7.29
N ASN A 25 1.91 -4.73 6.84
CA ASN A 25 0.63 -5.28 6.35
C ASN A 25 -0.04 -4.40 5.28
N GLY A 26 0.74 -3.76 4.41
CA GLY A 26 0.23 -2.97 3.28
C GLY A 26 -0.43 -3.81 2.18
N ASN A 27 -0.22 -5.13 2.21
CA ASN A 27 -0.92 -6.11 1.37
C ASN A 27 -2.21 -6.64 2.00
N LEU A 28 -2.58 -6.22 3.21
CA LEU A 28 -3.86 -6.50 3.86
C LEU A 28 -4.12 -7.99 4.17
N GLU A 29 -3.07 -8.78 4.41
CA GLU A 29 -3.18 -10.23 4.61
C GLU A 29 -3.42 -10.64 6.08
N THR A 30 -3.06 -9.79 7.04
CA THR A 30 -3.25 -10.09 8.47
C THR A 30 -4.43 -9.33 9.07
N TRP A 31 -5.35 -10.08 9.68
CA TRP A 31 -6.57 -9.57 10.32
C TRP A 31 -6.87 -10.37 11.59
N THR A 32 -6.79 -9.72 12.74
CA THR A 32 -7.20 -10.30 14.02
C THR A 32 -8.71 -10.16 14.21
N ASP A 33 -9.28 -9.02 13.81
CA ASP A 33 -10.73 -8.77 13.77
C ASP A 33 -11.16 -8.38 12.35
N PRO A 34 -11.70 -9.32 11.55
CA PRO A 34 -12.12 -9.09 10.17
C PRO A 34 -13.19 -8.00 9.97
N ALA A 35 -13.95 -7.65 11.03
CA ALA A 35 -15.00 -6.65 10.97
C ALA A 35 -14.50 -5.25 11.34
N ALA A 36 -13.32 -5.14 11.96
CA ALA A 36 -12.80 -3.86 12.44
C ALA A 36 -11.86 -3.18 11.42
N LYS A 37 -10.71 -3.79 11.12
CA LYS A 37 -9.67 -3.28 10.20
C LYS A 37 -8.52 -4.31 10.07
N PRO A 38 -7.66 -4.21 9.04
CA PRO A 38 -6.44 -5.02 8.99
C PRO A 38 -5.49 -4.69 10.16
N ASP A 39 -4.69 -5.68 10.57
CA ASP A 39 -3.73 -5.49 11.66
C ASP A 39 -2.69 -4.44 11.25
N GLY A 40 -2.31 -3.57 12.20
CA GLY A 40 -1.37 -2.46 11.96
C GLY A 40 -1.97 -1.18 11.36
N TRP A 41 -3.21 -1.21 10.86
CA TRP A 41 -3.92 -0.01 10.38
C TRP A 41 -4.53 0.78 11.55
N PHE A 42 -4.91 2.04 11.36
CA PHE A 42 -5.47 2.90 12.42
C PHE A 42 -7.00 2.78 12.52
N SER A 43 -7.72 2.97 11.42
CA SER A 43 -9.17 2.90 11.35
C SER A 43 -9.67 2.38 10.00
N MET A 44 -10.89 1.85 10.01
CA MET A 44 -11.65 1.54 8.79
C MET A 44 -13.12 1.82 9.07
N ALA A 45 -13.79 2.48 8.13
CA ALA A 45 -15.20 2.79 8.20
C ALA A 45 -15.87 2.42 6.88
N GLY A 46 -17.03 1.75 6.95
CA GLY A 46 -17.74 1.27 5.76
C GLY A 46 -16.99 0.17 5.02
N GLY A 47 -16.02 -0.45 5.67
CA GLY A 47 -15.17 -1.47 5.09
C GLY A 47 -15.36 -2.86 5.68
N ALA A 48 -14.91 -3.87 4.94
CA ALA A 48 -14.79 -5.24 5.40
C ALA A 48 -13.63 -5.94 4.68
N LYS A 49 -13.14 -7.03 5.28
CA LYS A 49 -12.21 -7.93 4.61
C LYS A 49 -12.91 -8.60 3.41
N GLU A 50 -12.25 -8.60 2.26
CA GLU A 50 -12.70 -9.22 1.02
C GLU A 50 -11.72 -10.31 0.59
N THR A 51 -12.21 -11.43 0.06
CA THR A 51 -11.38 -12.59 -0.32
C THR A 51 -11.61 -13.05 -1.76
N THR A 52 -12.49 -12.38 -2.50
CA THR A 52 -12.84 -12.70 -3.89
C THR A 52 -12.21 -11.70 -4.86
N SER A 53 -12.46 -10.41 -4.66
CA SER A 53 -11.91 -9.34 -5.49
C SER A 53 -10.59 -8.85 -4.90
N VAL A 54 -9.51 -9.56 -5.22
CA VAL A 54 -8.16 -9.35 -4.68
C VAL A 54 -7.15 -9.07 -5.79
N HIS A 55 -6.30 -8.05 -5.62
CA HIS A 55 -5.24 -7.72 -6.57
C HIS A 55 -4.05 -8.70 -6.47
N GLY A 56 -3.72 -9.14 -5.26
CA GLY A 56 -2.71 -10.15 -4.98
C GLY A 56 -2.92 -10.74 -3.59
N GLY A 57 -2.30 -11.90 -3.32
CA GLY A 57 -2.51 -12.61 -2.06
C GLY A 57 -3.91 -13.22 -1.94
N ASN A 58 -4.44 -13.29 -0.71
CA ASN A 58 -5.73 -13.90 -0.41
C ASN A 58 -6.78 -12.89 0.05
N ASN A 59 -6.37 -11.69 0.44
CA ASN A 59 -7.26 -10.71 1.06
C ASN A 59 -7.09 -9.32 0.43
N SER A 60 -8.17 -8.53 0.47
CA SER A 60 -8.19 -7.09 0.20
C SER A 60 -9.14 -6.41 1.19
N ALA A 61 -9.21 -5.08 1.15
CA ALA A 61 -10.25 -4.33 1.85
C ALA A 61 -11.26 -3.80 0.83
N LYS A 62 -12.53 -4.14 1.02
CA LYS A 62 -13.65 -3.54 0.29
C LYS A 62 -14.18 -2.38 1.11
N ILE A 63 -14.24 -1.18 0.52
CA ILE A 63 -14.70 0.04 1.18
C ILE A 63 -15.93 0.57 0.45
N SER A 64 -16.96 0.97 1.18
CA SER A 64 -18.16 1.63 0.67
C SER A 64 -18.51 2.85 1.53
N PRO A 65 -19.27 3.82 1.01
CA PRO A 65 -19.81 4.91 1.82
C PRO A 65 -20.58 4.40 3.04
N VAL A 66 -20.37 5.02 4.21
CA VAL A 66 -21.12 4.65 5.43
C VAL A 66 -22.52 5.27 5.46
N ALA A 67 -22.73 6.36 4.72
CA ALA A 67 -24.03 7.01 4.53
C ALA A 67 -24.02 7.81 3.22
N VAL A 68 -25.19 8.32 2.82
CA VAL A 68 -25.38 9.10 1.57
C VAL A 68 -24.38 10.24 1.41
N ASN A 69 -23.98 10.89 2.51
CA ASN A 69 -23.06 12.03 2.52
C ASN A 69 -21.78 11.75 3.32
N THR A 70 -21.46 10.49 3.58
CA THR A 70 -20.32 10.11 4.41
C THR A 70 -19.54 8.97 3.76
N ASN A 71 -18.32 9.29 3.32
CA ASN A 71 -17.42 8.33 2.70
C ASN A 71 -16.96 7.25 3.70
N GLY A 72 -16.65 6.07 3.18
CA GLY A 72 -15.83 5.10 3.90
C GLY A 72 -14.36 5.51 3.91
N ASN A 73 -13.57 4.86 4.76
CA ASN A 73 -12.14 5.09 4.83
C ASN A 73 -11.37 3.82 5.21
N LEU A 74 -10.06 3.88 4.97
CA LEU A 74 -9.08 2.94 5.49
C LEU A 74 -7.80 3.74 5.75
N ASP A 75 -7.50 3.95 7.03
CA ASP A 75 -6.44 4.85 7.46
C ASP A 75 -5.29 4.05 8.07
N TYR A 76 -4.07 4.31 7.61
CA TYR A 76 -2.88 3.71 8.20
C TYR A 76 -2.38 4.55 9.37
N ILE A 77 -1.60 3.95 10.27
CA ILE A 77 -0.92 4.69 11.34
C ILE A 77 0.11 5.66 10.76
N ASP A 78 0.34 6.79 11.44
CA ASP A 78 1.34 7.76 11.04
C ASP A 78 2.73 7.11 10.89
N VAL A 79 3.34 7.37 9.74
CA VAL A 79 4.71 6.93 9.43
C VAL A 79 5.64 8.14 9.60
N ALA A 80 6.69 7.98 10.41
CA ALA A 80 7.68 9.03 10.60
C ALA A 80 8.42 9.30 9.28
N ALA A 81 8.28 10.52 8.76
CA ALA A 81 9.01 11.01 7.59
C ALA A 81 10.19 11.89 8.02
N THR A 82 11.31 11.73 7.33
CA THR A 82 12.50 12.57 7.52
C THR A 82 12.46 13.71 6.50
N GLY A 83 12.74 14.94 6.95
CA GLY A 83 12.84 16.10 6.06
C GLY A 83 13.90 15.89 4.97
N ASN A 84 13.70 16.50 3.80
CA ASN A 84 14.57 16.37 2.63
C ASN A 84 14.77 14.92 2.13
N THR A 85 13.79 14.05 2.38
CA THR A 85 13.76 12.68 1.86
C THR A 85 12.56 12.52 0.93
N ASP A 86 12.80 11.97 -0.26
CA ASP A 86 11.73 11.67 -1.21
C ASP A 86 11.07 10.35 -0.86
N TYR A 87 9.73 10.35 -0.83
CA TYR A 87 8.91 9.17 -0.59
C TYR A 87 7.97 8.94 -1.77
N THR A 88 7.72 7.67 -2.07
CA THR A 88 6.69 7.27 -3.04
C THR A 88 5.55 6.60 -2.29
N VAL A 89 4.34 7.08 -2.51
CA VAL A 89 3.11 6.43 -2.03
C VAL A 89 2.42 5.77 -3.22
N SER A 90 2.09 4.50 -3.09
CA SER A 90 1.45 3.71 -4.14
C SER A 90 0.41 2.77 -3.54
N TYR A 91 -0.73 2.64 -4.22
CA TYR A 91 -1.79 1.70 -3.85
C TYR A 91 -2.51 1.19 -5.10
N TRP A 92 -3.12 0.01 -4.98
CA TRP A 92 -3.99 -0.57 -6.00
C TRP A 92 -5.44 -0.43 -5.56
N VAL A 93 -6.29 0.07 -6.44
CA VAL A 93 -7.73 0.19 -6.22
C VAL A 93 -8.48 -0.41 -7.40
N LEU A 94 -9.57 -1.11 -7.10
CA LEU A 94 -10.55 -1.57 -8.07
C LEU A 94 -11.87 -0.88 -7.72
N ASP A 95 -12.43 -0.15 -8.69
CA ASP A 95 -13.82 0.29 -8.67
C ASP A 95 -14.56 -0.48 -9.77
N ASN A 96 -15.56 -1.25 -9.36
CA ASN A 96 -16.38 -2.07 -10.24
C ASN A 96 -17.88 -1.80 -10.05
N ASP A 97 -18.25 -0.73 -9.37
CA ASP A 97 -19.66 -0.34 -9.26
C ASP A 97 -20.12 0.32 -10.58
N PRO A 98 -21.26 -0.11 -11.14
CA PRO A 98 -21.86 0.58 -12.27
C PRO A 98 -22.41 1.92 -11.78
N ASN A 99 -21.82 3.02 -12.27
CA ASN A 99 -22.25 4.40 -11.99
C ASN A 99 -23.77 4.60 -12.11
#